data_AF-A0AAQ4Q1X4-F1
#
_entry.id   AF-A0AAQ4Q1X4-F1
#
_cell.length_a   1.000
_cell.length_b   1.000
_cell.length_c   1.000
_cell.angle_alpha   90.00
_cell.angle_beta   90.00
_cell.angle_gamma   90.00
#
_symmetry.space_group_name_H-M   'P 1'
#
loop_
_entity.id
_entity.type
_entity.pdbx_description
1 polymer ?
#
loop_
_entity_poly.entity_id
_entity_poly.type
_entity_poly.pdbx_seq_one_letter_code
_entity_poly.pdbx_strand_id
1 'polypeptide(L)'
;MAAPAERMEISQGESSAKPAAEDMTSKDYYFDSYAHFGIHEEMLKDEVRTLTYRNSMFHNKHLFKDKVVLDVGSGTGILCMFAAKAGAKKVIGIECSSISDYAVKIVKANKMDDVVTIIKGKVEEVDIYTVKADDLTFTSPFCLQVKRNDYVQALVTYFNIEFTRCHKRTGFSTSPESPYTHWKQTVFYLDEYLTVKTGEEIFGTISMKPNIKNNRDLDFTVDIDFKGQLCEVSKTSEYRMR
;
A
#
# COMPACT_ATOMS: atom_id res chain seq x y z
N MET A 1 35.41 -3.10 -0.25
CA MET A 1 35.08 -2.20 -1.38
C MET A 1 33.58 -2.26 -1.57
N ALA A 2 32.86 -1.17 -1.37
CA ALA A 2 31.41 -1.12 -1.56
C ALA A 2 31.10 -1.06 -3.06
N ALA A 3 30.17 -1.90 -3.53
CA ALA A 3 29.68 -1.88 -4.90
C ALA A 3 28.99 -0.53 -5.20
N PRO A 4 29.10 0.01 -6.43
CA PRO A 4 28.46 1.26 -6.79
C PRO A 4 26.93 1.10 -6.76
N ALA A 5 26.23 2.08 -6.19
CA ALA A 5 24.78 2.17 -6.28
C ALA A 5 24.38 2.31 -7.76
N GLU A 6 23.53 1.41 -8.24
CA GLU A 6 22.97 1.47 -9.59
C GLU A 6 22.20 2.79 -9.77
N ARG A 7 22.38 3.43 -10.93
CA ARG A 7 21.71 4.69 -11.26
C ARG A 7 20.24 4.40 -11.53
N MET A 8 19.37 5.16 -10.85
CA MET A 8 17.94 5.22 -11.17
C MET A 8 17.77 5.85 -12.56
N GLU A 9 17.23 5.10 -13.52
CA GLU A 9 16.91 5.59 -14.87
C GLU A 9 15.46 6.08 -14.90
N ILE A 10 15.23 7.29 -15.41
CA ILE A 10 13.90 7.86 -15.63
C ILE A 10 13.63 7.78 -17.12
N SER A 11 12.75 6.89 -17.56
CA SER A 11 12.33 6.83 -18.97
C SER A 11 11.25 7.89 -19.24
N GLN A 12 11.49 8.74 -20.23
CA GLN A 12 10.41 9.50 -20.87
C GLN A 12 9.81 8.59 -21.95
N GLY A 13 8.97 7.64 -21.54
CA GLY A 13 8.23 6.81 -22.50
C GLY A 13 7.37 7.68 -23.42
N GLU A 14 7.29 7.32 -24.70
CA GLU A 14 6.47 8.02 -25.71
C GLU A 14 5.04 8.19 -25.21
N SER A 15 4.69 9.43 -24.83
CA SER A 15 3.38 9.74 -24.29
C SER A 15 2.40 9.96 -25.44
N SER A 16 1.35 9.15 -25.53
CA SER A 16 0.05 9.77 -25.80
C SER A 16 -0.18 10.77 -24.67
N ALA A 17 -0.20 12.07 -24.99
CA ALA A 17 -0.31 13.12 -23.99
C ALA A 17 -1.59 12.89 -23.17
N LYS A 18 -1.44 12.53 -21.89
CA LYS A 18 -2.59 12.45 -20.98
C LYS A 18 -3.19 13.85 -20.83
N PRO A 19 -4.52 14.00 -20.92
CA PRO A 19 -5.15 15.30 -20.72
C PRO A 19 -4.80 15.88 -19.35
N ALA A 20 -4.74 17.21 -19.26
CA ALA A 20 -4.63 17.90 -17.98
C ALA A 20 -5.83 17.54 -17.11
N ALA A 21 -5.68 17.59 -15.79
CA ALA A 21 -6.76 17.20 -14.88
C ALA A 21 -8.06 18.02 -15.07
N GLU A 22 -7.95 19.24 -15.59
CA GLU A 22 -9.07 20.14 -15.90
C GLU A 22 -9.87 19.71 -17.15
N ASP A 23 -9.26 18.92 -18.03
CA ASP A 23 -9.84 18.46 -19.31
C ASP A 23 -10.26 16.98 -19.28
N MET A 24 -10.16 16.31 -18.13
CA MET A 24 -10.43 14.88 -18.01
C MET A 24 -11.92 14.54 -18.06
N THR A 25 -12.28 13.60 -18.93
CA THR A 25 -13.61 13.00 -18.98
C THR A 25 -13.69 11.74 -18.11
N SER A 26 -14.89 11.18 -17.95
CA SER A 26 -15.08 9.90 -17.23
C SER A 26 -14.28 8.74 -17.84
N LYS A 27 -14.01 8.76 -19.15
CA LYS A 27 -13.16 7.77 -19.82
C LYS A 27 -11.70 7.91 -19.40
N ASP A 28 -11.21 9.14 -19.21
CA ASP A 28 -9.84 9.40 -18.79
C ASP A 28 -9.62 8.98 -17.33
N TYR A 29 -10.59 9.26 -16.46
CA TYR A 29 -10.57 8.78 -15.06
C TYR A 29 -10.58 7.24 -14.96
N TYR A 30 -11.14 6.53 -15.94
CA TYR A 30 -11.07 5.07 -15.98
C TYR A 30 -9.63 4.56 -16.18
N PHE A 31 -8.80 5.29 -16.92
CA PHE A 31 -7.39 4.96 -17.17
C PHE A 31 -6.41 5.70 -16.23
N ASP A 32 -6.91 6.65 -15.44
CA ASP A 32 -6.16 7.45 -14.46
C ASP A 32 -7.03 7.72 -13.22
N SER A 33 -7.40 6.66 -12.49
CA SER A 33 -8.32 6.76 -11.36
C SER A 33 -7.84 7.74 -10.28
N TYR A 34 -6.53 7.77 -10.03
CA TYR A 34 -5.89 8.67 -9.09
C TYR A 34 -5.93 10.15 -9.48
N ALA A 35 -6.39 10.50 -10.69
CA ALA A 35 -6.62 11.90 -11.05
C ALA A 35 -7.81 12.50 -10.27
N HIS A 36 -8.73 11.66 -9.80
CA HIS A 36 -9.93 12.10 -9.13
C HIS A 36 -9.64 12.52 -7.68
N PHE A 37 -9.99 13.76 -7.32
CA PHE A 37 -9.70 14.31 -5.98
C PHE A 37 -10.28 13.46 -4.83
N GLY A 38 -11.44 12.82 -5.04
CA GLY A 38 -12.11 12.03 -4.02
C GLY A 38 -11.27 10.87 -3.47
N ILE A 39 -10.41 10.25 -4.29
CA ILE A 39 -9.50 9.19 -3.83
C ILE A 39 -8.47 9.77 -2.86
N HIS A 40 -7.92 10.94 -3.18
CA HIS A 40 -6.95 11.62 -2.32
C HIS A 40 -7.60 12.18 -1.05
N GLU A 41 -8.85 12.62 -1.12
CA GLU A 41 -9.61 13.07 0.05
C GLU A 41 -9.81 11.94 1.06
N GLU A 42 -10.21 10.75 0.61
CA GLU A 42 -10.32 9.55 1.46
C GLU A 42 -8.97 9.22 2.11
N MET A 43 -7.89 9.20 1.33
CA MET A 43 -6.54 8.94 1.82
C MET A 43 -6.04 10.00 2.82
N LEU A 44 -6.36 11.28 2.61
CA LEU A 44 -5.95 12.37 3.50
C LEU A 44 -6.75 12.38 4.80
N LYS A 45 -8.04 12.02 4.75
CA LYS A 45 -8.91 11.89 5.93
C LYS A 45 -8.65 10.63 6.75
N ASP A 46 -7.94 9.65 6.20
CA ASP A 46 -7.35 8.57 6.99
C ASP A 46 -6.24 9.14 7.88
N GLU A 47 -6.62 9.56 9.09
CA GLU A 47 -5.73 10.16 10.08
C GLU A 47 -4.70 9.15 10.60
N VAL A 48 -5.09 7.89 10.80
CA VAL A 48 -4.17 6.84 11.26
C VAL A 48 -3.01 6.72 10.27
N ARG A 49 -3.30 6.64 8.98
CA ARG A 49 -2.29 6.65 7.92
C ARG A 49 -1.50 7.95 7.92
N THR A 50 -2.17 9.07 7.70
CA THR A 50 -1.53 10.35 7.39
C THR A 50 -0.70 10.87 8.56
N LEU A 51 -1.20 10.75 9.79
CA LEU A 51 -0.47 11.17 10.99
C LEU A 51 0.69 10.24 11.30
N THR A 52 0.59 8.92 11.04
CA THR A 52 1.73 8.02 11.28
C THR A 52 2.90 8.34 10.36
N TYR A 53 2.67 8.59 9.07
CA TYR A 53 3.72 9.08 8.15
C TYR A 53 4.28 10.44 8.60
N ARG A 54 3.42 11.39 8.98
CA ARG A 54 3.90 12.69 9.50
C ARG A 54 4.79 12.51 10.71
N ASN A 55 4.37 11.68 11.67
CA ASN A 55 5.06 11.47 12.93
C ASN A 55 6.39 10.73 12.74
N SER A 56 6.47 9.78 11.80
CA SER A 56 7.73 9.10 11.47
C SER A 56 8.79 10.07 10.99
N MET A 57 8.41 11.14 10.26
CA MET A 57 9.33 12.19 9.84
C MET A 57 9.56 13.25 10.94
N PHE A 58 8.49 13.78 11.53
CA PHE A 58 8.55 14.94 12.43
C PHE A 58 9.19 14.63 13.77
N HIS A 59 9.05 13.40 14.28
CA HIS A 59 9.72 12.98 15.51
C HIS A 59 11.15 12.50 15.27
N ASN A 60 11.58 12.38 14.01
CA ASN A 60 12.92 11.90 13.64
C ASN A 60 13.60 12.86 12.65
N LYS A 61 13.41 14.18 12.81
CA LYS A 61 13.98 15.20 11.92
C LYS A 61 15.50 15.06 11.69
N HIS A 62 16.22 14.53 12.67
CA HIS A 62 17.65 14.25 12.54
C HIS A 62 18.00 13.27 11.41
N LEU A 63 17.07 12.39 11.02
CA LEU A 63 17.22 11.49 9.87
C LEU A 63 16.98 12.20 8.53
N PHE A 64 16.20 13.29 8.52
CA PHE A 64 15.79 14.01 7.32
C PHE A 64 16.63 15.26 7.06
N LYS A 65 17.20 15.85 8.12
CA LYS A 65 17.99 17.08 8.03
C LYS A 65 19.10 16.93 6.98
N ASP A 66 19.12 17.87 6.04
CA ASP A 66 20.09 17.98 4.95
C ASP A 66 20.10 16.79 3.97
N LYS A 67 19.07 15.93 3.97
CA LYS A 67 18.95 14.79 3.05
C LYS A 67 18.18 15.15 1.77
N VAL A 68 18.43 14.36 0.73
CA VAL A 68 17.58 14.31 -0.46
C VAL A 68 16.58 13.17 -0.26
N VAL A 69 15.29 13.47 -0.39
CA VAL A 69 14.19 12.51 -0.20
C VAL A 69 13.50 12.26 -1.53
N LEU A 70 13.13 11.01 -1.79
CA LEU A 70 12.32 10.60 -2.92
C LEU A 70 10.95 10.12 -2.40
N ASP A 71 9.87 10.64 -2.97
CA ASP A 71 8.49 10.24 -2.71
C ASP A 71 7.92 9.57 -3.98
N VAL A 72 7.58 8.29 -3.87
CA VAL A 72 7.22 7.41 -4.99
C VAL A 72 5.71 7.27 -5.01
N GLY A 73 5.06 7.81 -6.05
CA GLY A 73 3.60 7.98 -6.04
C GLY A 73 3.18 9.16 -5.17
N SER A 74 3.76 10.34 -5.43
CA SER A 74 3.63 11.49 -4.53
C SER A 74 2.21 12.04 -4.40
N GLY A 75 1.27 11.67 -5.28
CA GLY A 75 -0.13 12.07 -5.23
C GLY A 75 -0.28 13.59 -5.13
N THR A 76 -0.98 14.06 -4.10
CA THR A 76 -1.16 15.50 -3.79
C THR A 76 0.09 16.21 -3.26
N GLY A 77 1.19 15.49 -3.02
CA GLY A 77 2.44 16.03 -2.48
C GLY A 77 2.47 16.15 -0.96
N ILE A 78 1.51 15.57 -0.24
CA ILE A 78 1.42 15.69 1.22
C ILE A 78 2.65 15.13 1.95
N LEU A 79 3.16 13.96 1.53
CA LEU A 79 4.33 13.34 2.13
C LEU A 79 5.61 14.11 1.75
N CYS A 80 5.70 14.63 0.53
CA CYS A 80 6.75 15.56 0.13
C CYS A 80 6.84 16.78 1.07
N MET A 81 5.71 17.41 1.36
CA MET A 81 5.65 18.58 2.25
C MET A 81 5.99 18.22 3.70
N PHE A 82 5.66 17.01 4.17
CA PHE A 82 6.11 16.54 5.48
C PHE A 82 7.64 16.38 5.51
N ALA A 83 8.24 15.76 4.50
CA ALA A 83 9.69 15.60 4.41
C ALA A 83 10.42 16.96 4.38
N ALA A 84 9.91 17.93 3.61
CA ALA A 84 10.43 19.29 3.58
C ALA A 84 10.37 19.95 4.96
N LYS A 85 9.21 19.90 5.65
CA LYS A 85 9.06 20.43 7.03
C LYS A 85 9.89 19.69 8.08
N ALA A 86 10.29 18.44 7.80
CA ALA A 86 11.20 17.68 8.65
C ALA A 86 12.67 18.10 8.48
N GLY A 87 13.00 18.96 7.50
CA GLY A 87 14.33 19.53 7.29
C GLY A 87 15.10 18.94 6.10
N ALA A 88 14.43 18.22 5.19
CA ALA A 88 15.06 17.75 3.96
C ALA A 88 15.64 18.91 3.16
N LYS A 89 16.85 18.71 2.60
CA LYS A 89 17.51 19.68 1.71
C LYS A 89 16.78 19.79 0.37
N LYS A 90 16.30 18.65 -0.12
CA LYS A 90 15.55 18.54 -1.37
C LYS A 90 14.60 17.36 -1.29
N VAL A 91 13.41 17.51 -1.85
CA VAL A 91 12.43 16.44 -1.98
C VAL A 91 12.01 16.33 -3.43
N ILE A 92 11.99 15.11 -3.95
CA ILE A 92 11.56 14.80 -5.32
C ILE A 92 10.35 13.90 -5.20
N GLY A 93 9.19 14.36 -5.66
CA GLY A 93 7.99 13.54 -5.78
C GLY A 93 7.82 13.07 -7.21
N ILE A 94 7.58 11.77 -7.43
CA ILE A 94 7.26 11.23 -8.75
C ILE A 94 5.81 10.74 -8.74
N GLU A 95 5.01 11.22 -9.68
CA GLU A 95 3.60 10.85 -9.81
C GLU A 95 3.21 10.69 -11.28
N CYS A 96 2.55 9.59 -11.62
CA CYS A 96 2.17 9.26 -12.99
C CYS A 96 0.76 9.76 -13.37
N SER A 97 -0.04 10.13 -12.37
CA SER A 97 -1.39 10.64 -12.49
C SER A 97 -1.41 12.16 -12.74
N SER A 98 -2.47 12.66 -13.36
CA SER A 98 -2.67 14.11 -13.56
C SER A 98 -2.89 14.89 -12.26
N ILE A 99 -3.09 14.21 -11.11
CA ILE A 99 -3.09 14.87 -9.79
C ILE A 99 -1.77 15.61 -9.51
N SER A 100 -0.67 15.21 -10.16
CA SER A 100 0.61 15.91 -10.12
C SER A 100 0.51 17.38 -10.51
N ASP A 101 -0.39 17.74 -11.42
CA ASP A 101 -0.62 19.12 -11.85
C ASP A 101 -1.13 19.98 -10.67
N TYR A 102 -1.99 19.40 -9.82
CA TYR A 102 -2.43 20.02 -8.56
C TYR A 102 -1.34 20.01 -7.50
N ALA A 103 -0.55 18.93 -7.39
CA ALA A 103 0.54 18.84 -6.42
C ALA A 103 1.55 19.97 -6.59
N VAL A 104 1.92 20.32 -7.84
CA VAL A 104 2.78 21.48 -8.14
C VAL A 104 2.15 22.78 -7.61
N LYS A 105 0.86 23.01 -7.88
CA LYS A 105 0.12 24.19 -7.40
C LYS A 105 0.08 24.24 -5.86
N ILE A 106 -0.17 23.11 -5.20
CA ILE A 106 -0.25 22.97 -3.73
C ILE A 106 1.10 23.27 -3.09
N VAL A 107 2.19 22.69 -3.59
CA VAL A 107 3.55 22.91 -3.10
C VAL A 107 3.93 24.39 -3.17
N LYS A 108 3.67 25.03 -4.32
CA LYS A 108 3.92 26.45 -4.53
C LYS A 108 3.07 27.33 -3.61
N ALA A 109 1.79 27.02 -3.45
CA ALA A 109 0.89 27.74 -2.54
C ALA A 109 1.37 27.69 -1.07
N ASN A 110 2.04 26.60 -0.68
CA ASN A 110 2.64 26.43 0.64
C ASN A 110 4.09 26.95 0.74
N LYS A 111 4.61 27.60 -0.31
CA LYS A 111 5.96 28.17 -0.37
C LYS A 111 7.06 27.14 -0.09
N MET A 112 6.96 25.98 -0.73
CA MET A 112 7.93 24.89 -0.62
C MET A 112 8.50 24.47 -1.97
N ASP A 113 8.25 25.23 -3.03
CA ASP A 113 8.69 24.95 -4.40
C ASP A 113 10.20 25.14 -4.61
N ASP A 114 10.90 25.73 -3.63
CA ASP A 114 12.36 25.79 -3.55
C ASP A 114 13.00 24.48 -3.06
N VAL A 115 12.27 23.71 -2.25
CA VAL A 115 12.73 22.43 -1.67
C VAL A 115 12.13 21.22 -2.40
N VAL A 116 10.86 21.31 -2.78
CA VAL A 116 10.07 20.20 -3.33
C VAL A 116 9.92 20.36 -4.84
N THR A 117 10.32 19.34 -5.59
CA THR A 117 10.12 19.23 -7.04
C THR A 117 9.20 18.04 -7.34
N ILE A 118 8.12 18.27 -8.07
CA ILE A 118 7.22 17.20 -8.54
C ILE A 118 7.55 16.87 -10.01
N ILE A 119 7.74 15.60 -10.30
CA ILE A 119 8.03 15.06 -11.63
C ILE A 119 6.85 14.19 -12.04
N LYS A 120 6.23 14.53 -13.18
CA LYS A 120 5.18 13.69 -13.76
C LYS A 120 5.82 12.53 -14.51
N GLY A 121 5.68 11.31 -14.00
CA GLY A 121 6.36 10.13 -14.55
C GLY A 121 6.04 8.86 -13.80
N LYS A 122 6.40 7.72 -14.38
CA LYS A 122 6.34 6.42 -13.70
C LYS A 122 7.66 6.14 -13.01
N VAL A 123 7.59 5.52 -11.84
CA VAL A 123 8.75 4.92 -11.20
C VAL A 123 8.75 3.45 -11.58
N GLU A 124 9.74 3.03 -12.36
CA GLU A 124 10.00 1.63 -12.65
C GLU A 124 11.03 1.17 -11.59
N GLU A 125 10.50 0.51 -10.55
CA GLU A 125 11.21 -0.17 -9.45
C GLU A 125 11.84 0.69 -8.34
N VAL A 126 11.44 0.39 -7.09
CA VAL A 126 12.05 0.90 -5.85
C VAL A 126 12.08 -0.22 -4.83
N ASP A 127 13.29 -0.64 -4.45
CA ASP A 127 13.53 -1.68 -3.45
C ASP A 127 13.28 -1.17 -2.02
N ILE A 128 12.44 -1.86 -1.25
CA ILE A 128 12.19 -1.57 0.18
C ILE A 128 13.08 -2.38 1.14
N TYR A 129 14.10 -3.08 0.61
CA TYR A 129 15.55 -2.96 0.86
C TYR A 129 16.33 -4.25 0.52
N THR A 130 15.64 -5.37 0.22
CA THR A 130 16.20 -6.61 -0.38
C THR A 130 15.15 -7.45 -1.12
N VAL A 131 13.90 -6.96 -1.28
CA VAL A 131 12.77 -7.76 -1.77
C VAL A 131 12.68 -7.68 -3.28
N LYS A 132 12.50 -8.81 -3.96
CA LYS A 132 12.37 -8.90 -5.42
C LYS A 132 10.90 -9.01 -5.82
N ALA A 133 10.56 -8.60 -7.04
CA ALA A 133 9.21 -8.76 -7.57
C ALA A 133 8.74 -10.23 -7.53
N ASP A 134 9.66 -11.17 -7.74
CA ASP A 134 9.39 -12.61 -7.65
C ASP A 134 8.99 -13.05 -6.22
N ASP A 135 9.51 -12.38 -5.18
CA ASP A 135 9.17 -12.68 -3.79
C ASP A 135 7.72 -12.28 -3.44
N LEU A 136 7.08 -11.45 -4.27
CA LEU A 136 5.67 -11.07 -4.13
C LEU A 136 4.72 -12.15 -4.64
N THR A 137 5.24 -13.16 -5.34
CA THR A 137 4.53 -14.41 -5.64
C THR A 137 4.92 -15.45 -4.60
N PHE A 138 4.02 -15.73 -3.66
CA PHE A 138 4.34 -16.57 -2.52
C PHE A 138 3.20 -17.53 -2.18
N THR A 139 3.56 -18.59 -1.45
CA THR A 139 2.65 -19.48 -0.74
C THR A 139 3.09 -19.53 0.72
N SER A 140 2.20 -19.18 1.65
CA SER A 140 2.47 -19.19 3.08
C SER A 140 1.52 -20.13 3.80
N PRO A 141 2.02 -21.06 4.64
CA PRO A 141 1.15 -21.83 5.53
C PRO A 141 0.60 -20.93 6.65
N PHE A 142 -0.55 -21.29 7.19
CA PHE A 142 -1.12 -20.70 8.39
C PHE A 142 -1.75 -21.77 9.30
N CYS A 143 -1.84 -21.44 10.59
CA CYS A 143 -2.62 -22.17 11.59
C CYS A 143 -3.39 -21.16 12.44
N LEU A 144 -4.70 -21.34 12.55
CA LEU A 144 -5.60 -20.49 13.34
C LEU A 144 -6.24 -21.31 14.45
N GLN A 145 -5.92 -20.97 15.70
CA GLN A 145 -6.57 -21.57 16.86
C GLN A 145 -7.93 -20.92 17.14
N VAL A 146 -8.96 -21.74 17.25
CA VAL A 146 -10.34 -21.33 17.52
C VAL A 146 -10.47 -20.89 18.97
N LYS A 147 -10.89 -19.64 19.20
CA LYS A 147 -11.02 -19.05 20.54
C LYS A 147 -12.38 -19.24 21.21
N ARG A 148 -13.42 -19.56 20.44
CA ARG A 148 -14.78 -19.77 20.94
C ARG A 148 -15.55 -20.71 20.03
N ASN A 149 -16.56 -21.40 20.57
CA ASN A 149 -17.51 -22.16 19.75
C ASN A 149 -18.29 -21.19 18.85
N ASP A 150 -18.27 -21.41 17.54
CA ASP A 150 -18.90 -20.50 16.57
C ASP A 150 -19.03 -21.16 15.18
N TYR A 151 -19.59 -20.41 14.24
CA TYR A 151 -19.52 -20.69 12.81
C TYR A 151 -18.50 -19.77 12.14
N VAL A 152 -17.62 -20.32 11.30
CA VAL A 152 -16.63 -19.55 10.52
C VAL A 152 -17.09 -19.48 9.07
N GLN A 153 -17.41 -18.29 8.57
CA GLN A 153 -17.88 -18.07 7.19
C GLN A 153 -16.81 -17.47 6.27
N ALA A 154 -15.74 -16.91 6.82
CA ALA A 154 -14.72 -16.24 6.04
C ALA A 154 -13.38 -16.18 6.78
N LEU A 155 -12.31 -16.06 6.02
CA LEU A 155 -11.01 -15.61 6.52
C LEU A 155 -10.89 -14.10 6.33
N VAL A 156 -10.28 -13.42 7.29
CA VAL A 156 -10.05 -11.97 7.24
C VAL A 156 -8.56 -11.70 7.27
N THR A 157 -8.08 -10.96 6.29
CA THR A 157 -6.67 -10.54 6.20
C THR A 157 -6.55 -9.03 6.41
N TYR A 158 -5.46 -8.64 7.04
CA TYR A 158 -5.08 -7.27 7.35
C TYR A 158 -3.55 -7.20 7.40
N PHE A 159 -2.99 -5.99 7.51
CA PHE A 159 -1.55 -5.80 7.56
C PHE A 159 -1.15 -4.77 8.61
N ASN A 160 0.14 -4.79 8.96
CA ASN A 160 0.78 -3.83 9.83
C ASN A 160 1.89 -3.12 9.05
N ILE A 161 2.09 -1.84 9.32
CA ILE A 161 3.21 -1.05 8.81
C ILE A 161 4.06 -0.57 9.99
N GLU A 162 5.38 -0.72 9.88
CA GLU A 162 6.32 -0.27 10.92
C GLU A 162 7.49 0.51 10.31
N PHE A 163 7.75 1.69 10.87
CA PHE A 163 8.88 2.55 10.52
C PHE A 163 10.05 2.23 11.46
N THR A 164 10.75 1.12 11.19
CA THR A 164 11.77 0.53 12.08
C THR A 164 12.99 1.41 12.37
N ARG A 165 13.22 2.44 11.56
CA ARG A 165 14.32 3.41 11.76
C ARG A 165 13.95 4.59 12.67
N CYS A 166 12.70 4.68 13.13
CA CYS A 166 12.30 5.70 14.09
C CYS A 166 12.86 5.41 15.48
N HIS A 167 13.20 6.47 16.23
CA HIS A 167 13.71 6.34 17.60
C HIS A 167 12.68 5.75 18.57
N LYS A 168 11.39 6.07 18.36
CA LYS A 168 10.26 5.41 19.03
C LYS A 168 9.56 4.50 18.03
N ARG A 169 9.04 3.37 18.54
CA ARG A 169 8.19 2.46 17.75
C ARG A 169 7.06 3.27 17.09
N THR A 170 7.06 3.30 15.76
CA THR A 170 6.14 4.09 14.96
C THR A 170 5.58 3.20 13.87
N GLY A 171 4.26 3.10 13.79
CA GLY A 171 3.57 2.18 12.90
C GLY A 171 2.08 2.17 13.16
N PHE A 172 1.32 1.48 12.31
CA PHE A 172 -0.12 1.29 12.47
C PHE A 172 -0.54 -0.10 12.00
N SER A 173 -1.73 -0.53 12.40
CA SER A 173 -2.35 -1.79 11.99
C SER A 173 -3.70 -1.53 11.36
N THR A 174 -4.08 -2.37 10.39
CA THR A 174 -5.42 -2.39 9.80
C THR A 174 -6.28 -3.52 10.37
N SER A 175 -5.86 -4.16 11.48
CA SER A 175 -6.61 -5.24 12.12
C SER A 175 -8.04 -4.82 12.51
N PRO A 176 -8.99 -5.74 12.57
CA PRO A 176 -10.35 -5.44 13.06
C PRO A 176 -10.42 -4.81 14.47
N GLU A 177 -9.41 -5.05 15.31
CA GLU A 177 -9.32 -4.50 16.67
C GLU A 177 -8.65 -3.11 16.73
N SER A 178 -8.11 -2.64 15.61
CA SER A 178 -7.41 -1.35 15.51
C SER A 178 -8.35 -0.25 15.02
N PRO A 179 -8.00 1.04 15.23
CA PRO A 179 -8.77 2.15 14.68
C PRO A 179 -8.94 2.07 13.16
N TYR A 180 -10.02 2.68 12.66
CA TYR A 180 -10.36 2.66 11.24
C TYR A 180 -9.23 3.19 10.35
N THR A 181 -9.03 2.52 9.21
CA THR A 181 -8.21 2.96 8.09
C THR A 181 -9.00 2.75 6.80
N HIS A 182 -8.70 3.50 5.74
CA HIS A 182 -9.42 3.37 4.47
C HIS A 182 -9.23 1.99 3.81
N TRP A 183 -8.11 1.30 4.11
CA TRP A 183 -7.87 -0.08 3.67
C TRP A 183 -8.83 -1.09 4.26
N LYS A 184 -9.41 -0.81 5.43
CA LYS A 184 -10.27 -1.75 6.16
C LYS A 184 -9.57 -3.11 6.28
N GLN A 185 -10.24 -4.18 5.88
CA GLN A 185 -9.75 -5.55 5.82
C GLN A 185 -10.22 -6.22 4.52
N THR A 186 -9.51 -7.26 4.09
CA THR A 186 -9.92 -8.09 2.95
C THR A 186 -10.54 -9.39 3.46
N VAL A 187 -11.77 -9.66 3.04
CA VAL A 187 -12.58 -10.81 3.48
C VAL A 187 -12.64 -11.87 2.38
N PHE A 188 -12.22 -13.08 2.70
CA PHE A 188 -12.27 -14.27 1.83
C PHE A 188 -13.37 -15.19 2.32
N TYR A 189 -14.55 -15.11 1.70
CA TYR A 189 -15.67 -15.97 2.04
C TYR A 189 -15.37 -17.43 1.70
N LEU A 190 -15.78 -18.33 2.60
CA LEU A 190 -15.78 -19.76 2.35
C LEU A 190 -17.07 -20.13 1.62
N ASP A 191 -16.99 -21.10 0.71
CA ASP A 191 -18.19 -21.63 0.04
C ASP A 191 -19.15 -22.30 1.04
N GLU A 192 -18.58 -22.95 2.07
CA GLU A 192 -19.29 -23.58 3.16
C GLU A 192 -18.70 -23.11 4.50
N TYR A 193 -19.56 -22.88 5.48
CA TYR A 193 -19.11 -22.47 6.81
C TYR A 193 -18.51 -23.64 7.58
N LEU A 194 -17.56 -23.36 8.47
CA LEU A 194 -17.03 -24.35 9.42
C LEU A 194 -17.80 -24.26 10.74
N THR A 195 -18.13 -25.39 11.35
CA THR A 195 -18.70 -25.45 12.71
C THR A 195 -17.59 -25.81 13.68
N VAL A 196 -17.15 -24.85 14.49
CA VAL A 196 -15.91 -24.96 15.27
C VAL A 196 -16.16 -24.90 16.77
N LYS A 197 -15.26 -25.53 17.54
CA LYS A 197 -15.21 -25.49 19.01
C LYS A 197 -13.90 -24.88 19.49
N THR A 198 -13.95 -24.25 20.65
CA THR A 198 -12.77 -23.68 21.32
C THR A 198 -11.64 -24.69 21.42
N GLY A 199 -10.43 -24.27 21.03
CA GLY A 199 -9.21 -25.07 21.08
C GLY A 199 -8.94 -25.91 19.82
N GLU A 200 -9.90 -26.03 18.90
CA GLU A 200 -9.65 -26.64 17.59
C GLU A 200 -8.79 -25.73 16.70
N GLU A 201 -8.16 -26.29 15.68
CA GLU A 201 -7.20 -25.58 14.82
C GLU A 201 -7.59 -25.71 13.35
N ILE A 202 -7.56 -24.59 12.65
CA ILE A 202 -7.75 -24.51 11.19
C ILE A 202 -6.37 -24.33 10.56
N PHE A 203 -5.97 -25.27 9.71
CA PHE A 203 -4.72 -25.23 8.98
C PHE A 203 -4.95 -24.86 7.52
N GLY A 204 -3.91 -24.40 6.86
CA GLY A 204 -4.02 -24.11 5.44
C GLY A 204 -2.81 -23.43 4.84
N THR A 205 -2.96 -23.09 3.57
CA THR A 205 -2.00 -22.28 2.81
C THR A 205 -2.72 -21.15 2.12
N ILE A 206 -2.13 -19.97 2.11
CA ILE A 206 -2.55 -18.85 1.26
C ILE A 206 -1.46 -18.58 0.24
N SER A 207 -1.83 -18.61 -1.03
CA SER A 207 -0.97 -18.27 -2.15
C SER A 207 -1.46 -17.00 -2.81
N MET A 208 -0.54 -16.14 -3.23
CA MET A 208 -0.82 -14.89 -3.93
C MET A 208 0.12 -14.74 -5.12
N LYS A 209 -0.42 -14.30 -6.25
CA LYS A 209 0.36 -13.93 -7.44
C LYS A 209 -0.32 -12.83 -8.25
N PRO A 210 0.44 -12.02 -9.01
CA PRO A 210 -0.13 -11.12 -10.01
C PRO A 210 -0.91 -11.90 -11.07
N ASN A 211 -2.05 -11.37 -11.52
CA ASN A 211 -2.81 -12.00 -12.60
C ASN A 211 -2.07 -11.87 -13.95
N ILE A 212 -2.16 -12.92 -14.78
CA ILE A 212 -1.44 -13.00 -16.06
C ILE A 212 -1.96 -11.98 -17.09
N LYS A 213 -3.25 -11.61 -17.04
CA LYS A 213 -3.85 -10.66 -17.99
C LYS A 213 -3.68 -9.21 -17.56
N ASN A 214 -3.76 -8.93 -16.26
CA ASN A 214 -3.56 -7.61 -15.68
C ASN A 214 -2.71 -7.73 -14.42
N ASN A 215 -1.46 -7.29 -14.48
CA ASN A 215 -0.51 -7.41 -13.35
C ASN A 215 -0.88 -6.56 -12.12
N ARG A 216 -1.92 -5.71 -12.22
CA ARG A 216 -2.49 -4.97 -11.09
C ARG A 216 -3.56 -5.76 -10.33
N ASP A 217 -4.14 -6.79 -10.96
CA ASP A 217 -5.08 -7.71 -10.31
C ASP A 217 -4.29 -8.79 -9.56
N LEU A 218 -4.86 -9.32 -8.48
CA LEU A 218 -4.25 -10.38 -7.68
C LEU A 218 -5.10 -11.65 -7.73
N ASP A 219 -4.46 -12.76 -8.08
CA ASP A 219 -5.04 -14.10 -7.94
C ASP A 219 -4.57 -14.73 -6.63
N PHE A 220 -5.53 -15.25 -5.87
CA PHE A 220 -5.27 -15.96 -4.61
C PHE A 220 -5.74 -17.40 -4.69
N THR A 221 -5.01 -18.29 -4.05
CA THR A 221 -5.43 -19.67 -3.79
C THR A 221 -5.35 -19.89 -2.29
N VAL A 222 -6.47 -20.28 -1.67
CA VAL A 222 -6.55 -20.57 -0.24
C VAL A 222 -6.92 -22.04 -0.08
N ASP A 223 -6.01 -22.81 0.52
CA ASP A 223 -6.27 -24.18 0.95
C ASP A 223 -6.59 -24.17 2.43
N ILE A 224 -7.63 -24.88 2.82
CA ILE A 224 -8.05 -25.04 4.21
C ILE A 224 -8.18 -26.53 4.51
N ASP A 225 -7.55 -26.96 5.60
CA ASP A 225 -7.74 -28.25 6.24
C ASP A 225 -8.21 -28.03 7.69
N PHE A 226 -9.39 -28.55 8.01
CA PHE A 226 -10.00 -28.46 9.31
C PHE A 226 -10.62 -29.80 9.69
N LYS A 227 -10.24 -30.33 10.85
CA LYS A 227 -10.75 -31.59 11.40
C LYS A 227 -11.26 -31.37 12.81
N GLY A 228 -12.48 -30.86 12.91
CA GLY A 228 -13.15 -30.60 14.18
C GLY A 228 -14.05 -31.77 14.62
N GLN A 229 -14.60 -31.65 15.82
CA GLN A 229 -15.56 -32.62 16.35
C GLN A 229 -16.90 -32.61 15.60
N LEU A 230 -17.26 -31.47 15.00
CA LEU A 230 -18.58 -31.23 14.40
C LEU A 230 -18.55 -31.13 12.87
N CYS A 231 -17.39 -30.88 12.26
CA CYS A 231 -17.22 -30.94 10.81
C CYS A 231 -15.76 -31.22 10.43
N GLU A 232 -15.57 -31.82 9.24
CA GLU A 232 -14.26 -32.02 8.61
C GLU A 232 -14.32 -31.43 7.20
N VAL A 233 -13.34 -30.60 6.86
CA VAL A 233 -13.24 -29.91 5.57
C VAL A 233 -11.79 -29.91 5.12
N SER A 234 -11.55 -30.33 3.88
CA SER A 234 -10.28 -30.13 3.17
C SER A 234 -10.62 -29.58 1.80
N LYS A 235 -10.40 -28.28 1.58
CA LYS A 235 -10.85 -27.58 0.37
C LYS A 235 -9.89 -26.50 -0.08
N THR A 236 -9.77 -26.39 -1.40
CA THR A 236 -9.06 -25.31 -2.10
C THR A 236 -10.08 -24.36 -2.72
N SER A 237 -9.87 -23.06 -2.52
CA SER A 237 -10.69 -21.99 -3.11
C SER A 237 -9.79 -21.00 -3.85
N GLU A 238 -10.25 -20.55 -5.02
CA GLU A 238 -9.58 -19.52 -5.82
C GLU A 238 -10.33 -18.20 -5.74
N TYR A 239 -9.59 -17.10 -5.56
CA TYR A 239 -10.16 -15.76 -5.50
C TYR A 239 -9.42 -14.82 -6.44
N ARG A 240 -10.12 -13.78 -6.91
CA ARG A 240 -9.53 -12.72 -7.73
C ARG A 240 -9.94 -11.35 -7.21
N MET A 241 -8.95 -10.51 -6.92
CA MET A 241 -9.13 -9.09 -6.65
C MET A 241 -8.81 -8.30 -7.91
N ARG A 242 -9.77 -7.50 -8.38
CA ARG A 242 -9.75 -6.75 -9.65
C ARG A 242 -10.45 -5.40 -9.49
#